data_AF-A0A2N3KU23-F1
#
_entry.id   AF-A0A2N3KU23-F1
#
_cell.length_a   1.000
_cell.length_b   1.000
_cell.length_c   1.000
_cell.angle_alpha   90.00
_cell.angle_beta   90.00
_cell.angle_gamma   90.00
#
_symmetry.space_group_name_H-M   'P 1'
#
loop_
_entity.id
_entity.type
_entity.pdbx_description
1 polymer ?
#
loop_
_entity_poly.entity_id
_entity_poly.type
_entity_poly.pdbx_seq_one_letter_code
_entity_poly.pdbx_strand_id
1 'polypeptide(L)'
;MSIIKGCFVSELVALDKADDDGCLGYCRHDKTDHWRDSVWIGLAGPIASAIHEGRDGWKTFRLGDFDDYNKAMNLYLDFLKPPLPRALEKIIGEDVSYTAELVLDGFYLPNISAPLKGKLTRFCKQHQRAMEFAGDLLRQEVKAIRETIENSPYFMPMTYAIASELNRVSRMDTRALLTLFKSLSSQETERLSNSAPHRPGDQQ
;
A
#
# COMPACT_ATOMS: atom_id res chain seq x y z
N MET A 1 18.42 9.99 -1.93
CA MET A 1 18.00 8.92 -2.86
C MET A 1 16.48 9.03 -2.99
N SER A 2 15.96 9.39 -4.17
CA SER A 2 14.53 9.69 -4.39
C SER A 2 13.68 8.43 -4.23
N ILE A 3 12.69 8.45 -3.33
CA ILE A 3 11.88 7.30 -2.90
C ILE A 3 10.73 6.97 -3.88
N ILE A 4 10.53 7.75 -4.94
CA ILE A 4 9.58 7.38 -5.99
C ILE A 4 10.30 7.53 -7.34
N LYS A 5 11.08 6.51 -7.71
CA LYS A 5 11.45 6.31 -9.11
C LYS A 5 10.27 5.63 -9.80
N GLY A 6 9.59 6.35 -10.69
CA GLY A 6 8.83 5.71 -11.77
C GLY A 6 7.31 5.64 -11.63
N CYS A 7 6.68 6.42 -10.75
CA CYS A 7 5.22 6.53 -10.77
C CYS A 7 4.77 7.98 -11.00
N PHE A 8 4.11 8.22 -12.13
CA PHE A 8 3.46 9.48 -12.42
C PHE A 8 2.04 9.45 -11.85
N VAL A 9 1.76 10.30 -10.87
CA VAL A 9 0.39 10.54 -10.40
C VAL A 9 -0.32 11.33 -11.48
N SER A 10 -1.20 10.69 -12.23
CA SER A 10 -1.98 11.28 -13.32
C SER A 10 -3.09 12.19 -12.77
N GLU A 11 -3.66 11.85 -11.61
CA GLU A 11 -4.73 12.62 -10.98
C GLU A 11 -4.80 12.35 -9.47
N LEU A 12 -4.96 13.39 -8.66
CA LEU A 12 -5.29 13.32 -7.24
C LEU A 12 -6.56 14.13 -7.00
N VAL A 13 -7.59 13.52 -6.41
CA VAL A 13 -8.90 14.16 -6.17
C VAL A 13 -9.32 13.97 -4.72
N ALA A 14 -9.77 15.04 -4.09
CA ALA A 14 -10.53 15.00 -2.85
C ALA A 14 -12.02 15.20 -3.18
N LEU A 15 -12.87 14.37 -2.61
CA LEU A 15 -14.32 14.44 -2.79
C LEU A 15 -14.96 15.21 -1.63
N ASP A 16 -15.94 16.07 -1.95
CA ASP A 16 -16.67 16.84 -0.92
C ASP A 16 -17.53 15.95 -0.01
N LYS A 17 -17.87 14.75 -0.48
CA LYS A 17 -18.59 13.70 0.24
C LYS A 17 -17.98 12.35 -0.13
N ALA A 18 -18.03 11.42 0.80
CA ALA A 18 -17.64 10.04 0.52
C ALA A 18 -18.48 9.48 -0.65
N ASP A 19 -17.86 8.69 -1.53
CA ASP A 19 -18.58 7.94 -2.55
C ASP A 19 -19.34 6.75 -1.94
N ASP A 20 -19.98 5.94 -2.80
CA ASP A 20 -20.78 4.78 -2.39
C ASP A 20 -19.95 3.72 -1.63
N ASP A 21 -18.63 3.69 -1.84
CA ASP A 21 -17.68 2.80 -1.17
C ASP A 21 -17.06 3.46 0.09
N GLY A 22 -17.47 4.68 0.44
CA GLY A 22 -16.93 5.42 1.58
C GLY A 22 -15.62 6.16 1.30
N CYS A 23 -15.18 6.20 0.04
CA CYS A 23 -13.93 6.83 -0.38
C CYS A 23 -14.04 8.36 -0.36
N LEU A 24 -13.09 9.04 0.28
CA LEU A 24 -13.04 10.51 0.37
C LEU A 24 -12.16 11.17 -0.70
N GLY A 25 -11.60 10.37 -1.60
CA GLY A 25 -10.69 10.85 -2.63
C GLY A 25 -9.93 9.72 -3.30
N TYR A 26 -9.51 9.92 -4.54
CA TYR A 26 -8.80 8.91 -5.31
C TYR A 26 -7.49 9.44 -5.86
N CYS A 27 -6.51 8.54 -5.96
CA CYS A 27 -5.24 8.76 -6.63
C CYS A 27 -5.19 7.86 -7.86
N ARG A 28 -5.10 8.45 -9.05
CA ARG A 28 -4.77 7.74 -10.29
C ARG A 28 -3.31 7.95 -10.58
N HIS A 29 -2.65 6.84 -10.89
CA HIS A 29 -1.26 6.84 -11.26
C HIS A 29 -1.04 5.92 -12.45
N ASP A 30 0.00 6.21 -13.22
CA ASP A 30 0.39 5.36 -14.32
C ASP A 30 0.89 4.00 -13.80
N LYS A 31 0.76 2.97 -14.63
CA LYS A 31 1.23 1.63 -14.30
C LYS A 31 2.74 1.68 -14.04
N THR A 32 3.18 1.11 -12.92
CA THR A 32 4.61 1.00 -12.61
C THR A 32 5.26 -0.13 -13.39
N ASP A 33 6.53 0.03 -13.74
CA ASP A 33 7.31 -1.04 -14.39
C ASP A 33 7.57 -2.21 -13.43
N HIS A 34 7.63 -1.92 -12.12
CA HIS A 34 7.81 -2.92 -11.06
C HIS A 34 6.53 -3.09 -10.25
N TRP A 35 6.01 -4.32 -10.20
CA TRP A 35 4.79 -4.66 -9.44
C TRP A 35 4.92 -4.36 -7.93
N ARG A 36 6.14 -4.44 -7.39
CA ARG A 36 6.42 -4.11 -5.99
C ARG A 36 6.17 -2.63 -5.69
N ASP A 37 6.36 -1.75 -6.68
CA ASP A 37 6.05 -0.33 -6.51
C ASP A 37 4.54 -0.12 -6.36
N SER A 38 3.70 -0.92 -7.04
CA SER A 38 2.24 -0.89 -6.84
C SER A 38 1.84 -1.30 -5.41
N VAL A 39 2.54 -2.27 -4.82
CA VAL A 39 2.38 -2.62 -3.40
C VAL A 39 2.70 -1.41 -2.53
N TRP A 40 3.86 -0.78 -2.75
CA TRP A 40 4.29 0.37 -1.96
C TRP A 40 3.33 1.56 -2.07
N ILE A 41 2.86 1.86 -3.27
CA ILE A 41 1.89 2.94 -3.52
C ILE A 41 0.59 2.68 -2.77
N GLY A 42 0.04 1.46 -2.85
CA GLY A 42 -1.20 1.11 -2.15
C GLY A 42 -1.07 1.20 -0.63
N LEU A 43 0.08 0.82 -0.07
CA LEU A 43 0.29 0.83 1.38
C LEU A 43 0.71 2.20 1.94
N ALA A 44 1.27 3.09 1.11
CA ALA A 44 1.84 4.36 1.56
C ALA A 44 0.80 5.25 2.26
N GLY A 45 -0.43 5.32 1.73
CA GLY A 45 -1.52 6.12 2.31
C GLY A 45 -1.91 5.66 3.73
N PRO A 46 -2.32 4.40 3.91
CA PRO A 46 -2.63 3.84 5.23
C PRO A 46 -1.48 3.97 6.24
N ILE A 47 -0.24 3.75 5.80
CA ILE A 47 0.94 3.86 6.68
C ILE A 47 1.20 5.31 7.09
N ALA A 48 1.14 6.26 6.15
CA ALA A 48 1.31 7.68 6.46
C ALA A 48 0.21 8.19 7.41
N SER A 49 -1.04 7.73 7.22
CA SER A 49 -2.14 7.99 8.15
C SER A 49 -1.86 7.42 9.54
N ALA A 50 -1.40 6.17 9.63
CA ALA A 50 -1.06 5.56 10.91
C ALA A 50 0.05 6.31 11.65
N ILE A 51 1.08 6.78 10.93
CA ILE A 51 2.17 7.59 11.50
C ILE A 51 1.63 8.94 12.00
N HIS A 52 0.82 9.63 11.21
CA HIS A 52 0.20 10.90 11.59
C HIS A 52 -0.61 10.78 12.90
N GLU A 53 -1.35 9.68 13.04
CA GLU A 53 -2.22 9.42 14.18
C GLU A 53 -1.50 8.76 15.37
N GLY A 54 -0.19 8.54 15.28
CA GLY A 54 0.60 7.90 16.34
C GLY A 54 0.24 6.43 16.59
N ARG A 55 -0.34 5.74 15.59
CA ARG A 55 -0.64 4.31 15.65
C ARG A 55 0.61 3.49 15.32
N ASP A 56 0.72 2.27 15.86
CA ASP A 56 1.84 1.35 15.60
C ASP A 56 1.39 -0.11 15.39
N GLY A 57 2.31 -0.94 14.91
CA GLY A 57 2.10 -2.39 14.74
C GLY A 57 0.88 -2.76 13.91
N TRP A 58 0.07 -3.70 14.42
CA TRP A 58 -1.16 -4.18 13.76
C TRP A 58 -2.26 -3.12 13.67
N LYS A 59 -2.14 -2.01 14.41
CA LYS A 59 -3.05 -0.88 14.30
C LYS A 59 -2.71 0.03 13.12
N THR A 60 -1.89 -0.41 12.17
CA THR A 60 -1.56 0.37 10.97
C THR A 60 -2.77 0.52 10.05
N PHE A 61 -3.62 -0.51 9.94
CA PHE A 61 -4.76 -0.50 9.02
C PHE A 61 -6.08 -0.35 9.79
N ARG A 62 -6.98 0.51 9.27
CA ARG A 62 -8.38 0.66 9.68
C ARG A 62 -9.28 -0.14 8.74
N LEU A 63 -10.57 -0.22 9.09
CA LEU A 63 -11.58 -0.90 8.26
C LEU A 63 -11.59 -0.37 6.81
N GLY A 64 -11.36 0.93 6.62
CA GLY A 64 -11.29 1.56 5.29
C GLY A 64 -9.99 1.30 4.51
N ASP A 65 -8.97 0.73 5.14
CA ASP A 65 -7.67 0.47 4.49
C ASP A 65 -7.56 -0.99 3.99
N PHE A 66 -8.57 -1.83 4.25
CA PHE A 66 -8.53 -3.26 3.89
C PHE A 66 -8.50 -3.48 2.38
N ASP A 67 -9.10 -2.61 1.58
CA ASP A 67 -9.07 -2.76 0.13
C ASP A 67 -7.66 -2.57 -0.43
N ASP A 68 -6.91 -1.59 0.08
CA ASP A 68 -5.52 -1.37 -0.32
C ASP A 68 -4.61 -2.49 0.18
N TYR A 69 -4.83 -2.96 1.42
CA TYR A 69 -4.15 -4.12 1.97
C TYR A 69 -4.41 -5.37 1.12
N ASN A 70 -5.67 -5.62 0.74
CA ASN A 70 -6.08 -6.79 -0.04
C ASN A 70 -5.54 -6.73 -1.48
N LYS A 71 -5.51 -5.54 -2.10
CA LYS A 71 -4.85 -5.35 -3.41
C LYS A 71 -3.36 -5.68 -3.32
N ALA A 72 -2.67 -5.18 -2.30
CA ALA A 72 -1.25 -5.48 -2.10
C ALA A 72 -1.01 -6.97 -1.82
N MET A 73 -1.84 -7.60 -0.99
CA MET A 73 -1.82 -9.03 -0.72
C MET A 73 -2.01 -9.85 -2.01
N ASN A 74 -2.99 -9.49 -2.84
CA ASN A 74 -3.27 -10.19 -4.09
C ASN A 74 -2.08 -10.14 -5.05
N LEU A 75 -1.35 -9.02 -5.13
CA LEU A 75 -0.13 -8.93 -5.93
C LEU A 75 0.94 -9.95 -5.51
N TYR A 76 1.13 -10.20 -4.21
CA TYR A 76 2.03 -11.28 -3.77
C TYR A 76 1.48 -12.66 -4.09
N LEU A 77 0.18 -12.85 -3.89
CA LEU A 77 -0.48 -14.12 -4.10
C LEU A 77 -0.47 -14.56 -5.56
N ASP A 78 -0.48 -13.63 -6.51
CA ASP A 78 -0.35 -13.93 -7.94
C ASP A 78 0.97 -14.67 -8.27
N PHE A 79 2.02 -14.47 -7.48
CA PHE A 79 3.31 -15.17 -7.65
C PHE A 79 3.46 -16.41 -6.76
N LEU A 80 2.79 -16.44 -5.61
CA LEU A 80 3.01 -17.45 -4.58
C LEU A 80 1.97 -18.57 -4.58
N LYS A 81 0.74 -18.30 -5.05
CA LYS A 81 -0.34 -19.29 -5.02
C LYS A 81 -0.01 -20.46 -5.94
N PRO A 82 -0.19 -21.72 -5.48
CA PRO A 82 -0.11 -22.85 -6.38
C PRO A 82 -1.22 -22.74 -7.44
N PRO A 83 -0.95 -23.15 -8.70
CA PRO A 83 -2.00 -23.17 -9.71
C PRO A 83 -3.12 -24.12 -9.29
N LEU A 84 -4.36 -23.72 -9.52
CA LEU A 84 -5.53 -24.55 -9.25
C LEU A 84 -5.47 -25.81 -10.12
N PRO A 85 -5.39 -27.03 -9.53
CA PRO A 85 -5.42 -28.25 -10.32
C PRO A 85 -6.78 -28.38 -11.04
N ARG A 86 -6.77 -28.67 -12.35
CA ARG A 86 -8.00 -28.84 -13.17
C ARG A 86 -9.06 -29.74 -12.55
N ALA A 87 -8.61 -30.79 -11.86
CA ALA A 87 -9.51 -31.73 -11.16
C ALA A 87 -10.31 -31.12 -10.00
N LEU A 88 -9.91 -29.93 -9.52
CA LEU A 88 -10.53 -29.21 -8.42
C LEU A 88 -11.33 -27.99 -8.88
N GLU A 89 -11.27 -27.58 -10.15
CA GLU A 89 -11.97 -26.39 -10.69
C GLU A 89 -13.48 -26.39 -10.45
N LYS A 90 -14.11 -27.58 -10.50
CA LYS A 90 -15.56 -27.72 -10.25
C LYS A 90 -15.93 -27.83 -8.77
N ILE A 91 -14.93 -27.94 -7.89
CA ILE A 91 -15.08 -28.17 -6.45
C ILE A 91 -14.80 -26.90 -5.68
N ILE A 92 -13.72 -26.20 -6.06
CA ILE A 92 -13.33 -24.92 -5.50
C ILE A 92 -14.18 -23.87 -6.22
N GLY A 93 -15.06 -23.20 -5.46
CA GLY A 93 -15.88 -22.10 -5.97
C GLY A 93 -15.06 -20.85 -6.24
N GLU A 94 -15.75 -19.72 -6.38
CA GLU A 94 -15.10 -18.41 -6.59
C GLU A 94 -14.22 -18.00 -5.40
N ASP A 95 -14.63 -18.35 -4.17
CA ASP A 95 -13.87 -18.09 -2.96
C ASP A 95 -12.96 -19.26 -2.57
N VAL A 96 -11.75 -19.24 -3.12
CA VAL A 96 -10.69 -20.22 -2.85
C VAL A 96 -10.24 -20.17 -1.39
N SER A 97 -10.19 -18.98 -0.78
CA SER A 97 -9.68 -18.78 0.58
C SER A 97 -10.65 -19.38 1.60
N TYR A 98 -11.95 -19.09 1.46
CA TYR A 98 -12.99 -19.70 2.27
C TYR A 98 -13.03 -21.23 2.11
N THR A 99 -12.94 -21.72 0.87
CA THR A 99 -12.89 -23.16 0.61
C THR A 99 -11.68 -23.81 1.28
N ALA A 100 -10.52 -23.15 1.26
CA ALA A 100 -9.32 -23.65 1.91
C ALA A 100 -9.50 -23.73 3.44
N GLU A 101 -10.05 -22.70 4.07
CA GLU A 101 -10.35 -22.68 5.51
C GLU A 101 -11.24 -23.86 5.93
N LEU A 102 -12.38 -24.04 5.25
CA LEU A 102 -13.30 -25.15 5.53
C LEU A 102 -12.62 -26.52 5.42
N VAL A 103 -11.86 -26.75 4.35
CA VAL A 103 -11.18 -28.03 4.11
C VAL A 103 -10.12 -28.30 5.19
N LEU A 104 -9.43 -27.27 5.65
CA LEU A 104 -8.40 -27.36 6.68
C LEU A 104 -8.99 -27.62 8.07
N ASP A 105 -10.20 -27.12 8.33
CA ASP A 105 -11.00 -27.44 9.51
C ASP A 105 -11.67 -28.84 9.42
N GLY A 106 -11.48 -29.55 8.31
CA GLY A 106 -11.97 -30.91 8.11
C GLY A 106 -13.33 -30.99 7.44
N PHE A 107 -13.91 -29.87 7.01
CA PHE A 107 -15.16 -29.81 6.28
C PHE A 107 -14.94 -29.99 4.77
N TYR A 108 -15.37 -31.13 4.25
CA TYR A 108 -15.35 -31.42 2.81
C TYR A 108 -16.77 -31.36 2.27
N LEU A 109 -16.93 -30.92 1.02
CA LEU A 109 -18.21 -31.05 0.33
C LEU A 109 -18.64 -32.54 0.27
N PRO A 110 -19.96 -32.80 0.34
CA PRO A 110 -20.47 -34.16 0.23
C PRO A 110 -20.11 -34.76 -1.13
N ASN A 111 -19.96 -36.09 -1.17
CA ASN A 111 -19.69 -36.88 -2.39
C ASN A 111 -18.35 -36.64 -3.09
N ILE A 112 -17.37 -35.98 -2.45
CA ILE A 112 -16.00 -35.95 -2.97
C ILE A 112 -15.32 -37.32 -2.73
N SER A 113 -14.77 -37.92 -3.79
CA SER A 113 -14.00 -39.17 -3.71
C SER A 113 -12.75 -39.03 -2.84
N ALA A 114 -12.32 -40.10 -2.17
CA ALA A 114 -11.13 -40.05 -1.31
C ALA A 114 -9.85 -39.54 -2.02
N PRO A 115 -9.56 -39.91 -3.28
CA PRO A 115 -8.43 -39.35 -4.01
C PRO A 115 -8.55 -37.83 -4.28
N LEU A 116 -9.76 -37.34 -4.53
CA LEU A 116 -10.02 -35.90 -4.71
C LEU A 116 -9.90 -35.14 -3.39
N LYS A 117 -10.38 -35.71 -2.27
CA LYS A 117 -10.16 -35.13 -0.93
C LYS A 117 -8.67 -34.94 -0.68
N GLY A 118 -7.84 -35.95 -0.90
CA GLY A 118 -6.38 -35.84 -0.71
C GLY A 118 -5.70 -34.80 -1.60
N LYS A 119 -6.19 -34.59 -2.84
CA LYS A 119 -5.71 -33.50 -3.71
C LYS A 119 -6.15 -32.13 -3.18
N LEU A 120 -7.41 -32.00 -2.79
CA LEU A 120 -7.99 -30.78 -2.24
C LEU A 120 -7.26 -30.36 -0.96
N THR A 121 -7.06 -31.27 0.00
CA THR A 121 -6.31 -30.99 1.23
C THR A 121 -4.90 -30.47 0.95
N ARG A 122 -4.18 -31.10 0.00
CA ARG A 122 -2.81 -30.67 -0.35
C ARG A 122 -2.81 -29.28 -0.97
N PHE A 123 -3.73 -29.02 -1.88
CA PHE A 123 -3.90 -27.70 -2.49
C PHE A 123 -4.20 -26.64 -1.42
N CYS A 124 -5.20 -26.87 -0.56
CA CYS A 124 -5.59 -25.94 0.50
C CYS A 124 -4.43 -25.66 1.48
N LYS A 125 -3.65 -26.68 1.86
CA LYS A 125 -2.44 -26.50 2.67
C LYS A 125 -1.38 -25.64 1.98
N GLN A 126 -1.16 -25.84 0.68
CA GLN A 126 -0.21 -25.03 -0.08
C GLN A 126 -0.72 -23.59 -0.25
N HIS A 127 -2.01 -23.42 -0.49
CA HIS A 127 -2.67 -22.12 -0.57
C HIS A 127 -2.54 -21.35 0.74
N GLN A 128 -2.85 -21.98 1.88
CA GLN A 128 -2.71 -21.36 3.20
C GLN A 128 -1.27 -20.93 3.47
N ARG A 129 -0.28 -21.79 3.19
CA ARG A 129 1.14 -21.45 3.31
C ARG A 129 1.53 -20.26 2.43
N ALA A 130 0.98 -20.17 1.22
CA ALA A 130 1.20 -19.03 0.34
C ALA A 130 0.59 -17.75 0.91
N MET A 131 -0.60 -17.82 1.53
CA MET A 131 -1.21 -16.67 2.22
C MET A 131 -0.41 -16.23 3.45
N GLU A 132 0.03 -17.15 4.28
CA GLU A 132 0.86 -16.87 5.45
C GLU A 132 2.17 -16.19 5.03
N PHE A 133 2.83 -16.74 4.02
CA PHE A 133 4.08 -16.20 3.50
C PHE A 133 3.90 -14.83 2.81
N ALA A 134 2.82 -14.65 2.04
CA ALA A 134 2.48 -13.34 1.48
C ALA A 134 2.22 -12.31 2.59
N GLY A 135 1.53 -12.70 3.66
CA GLY A 135 1.34 -11.86 4.84
C GLY A 135 2.65 -11.50 5.55
N ASP A 136 3.59 -12.43 5.65
CA ASP A 136 4.94 -12.15 6.17
C ASP A 136 5.69 -11.12 5.32
N LEU A 137 5.69 -11.29 4.00
CA LEU A 137 6.32 -10.35 3.08
C LEU A 137 5.67 -8.97 3.18
N LEU A 138 4.34 -8.91 3.23
CA LEU A 138 3.60 -7.66 3.35
C LEU A 138 3.90 -6.95 4.67
N ARG A 139 4.04 -7.68 5.78
CA ARG A 139 4.51 -7.11 7.06
C ARG A 139 5.91 -6.51 6.97
N GLN A 140 6.80 -7.14 6.22
CA GLN A 140 8.14 -6.59 5.97
C GLN A 140 8.09 -5.31 5.13
N GLU A 141 7.24 -5.26 4.10
CA GLU A 141 7.05 -4.03 3.31
C GLU A 141 6.47 -2.89 4.15
N VAL A 142 5.45 -3.18 4.98
CA VAL A 142 4.87 -2.17 5.90
C VAL A 142 5.94 -1.58 6.81
N LYS A 143 6.80 -2.44 7.37
CA LYS A 143 7.92 -1.99 8.20
C LYS A 143 8.91 -1.13 7.40
N ALA A 144 9.31 -1.58 6.22
CA ALA A 144 10.27 -0.85 5.37
C ALA A 144 9.73 0.51 4.91
N ILE A 145 8.45 0.59 4.53
CA ILE A 145 7.79 1.84 4.14
C ILE A 145 7.69 2.77 5.35
N ARG A 146 7.26 2.27 6.51
CA ARG A 146 7.23 3.07 7.74
C ARG A 146 8.60 3.64 8.08
N GLU A 147 9.63 2.80 8.12
CA GLU A 147 11.00 3.25 8.37
C GLU A 147 11.45 4.30 7.35
N THR A 148 11.06 4.13 6.09
CA THR A 148 11.36 5.10 5.03
C THR A 148 10.69 6.45 5.28
N ILE A 149 9.42 6.45 5.74
CA ILE A 149 8.67 7.67 6.05
C ILE A 149 9.23 8.35 7.30
N GLU A 150 9.40 7.59 8.39
CA GLU A 150 9.87 8.11 9.68
C GLU A 150 11.31 8.66 9.61
N ASN A 151 12.18 8.03 8.82
CA ASN A 151 13.56 8.49 8.62
C ASN A 151 13.68 9.61 7.57
N SER A 152 12.60 9.95 6.85
CA SER A 152 12.61 11.03 5.88
C SER A 152 12.11 12.32 6.53
N PRO A 153 12.99 13.32 6.78
CA PRO A 153 12.55 14.57 7.39
C PRO A 153 11.58 15.36 6.52
N TYR A 154 11.46 15.00 5.24
CA TYR A 154 10.66 15.72 4.24
C TYR A 154 9.33 15.03 3.92
N PHE A 155 9.18 13.74 4.19
CA PHE A 155 8.02 12.98 3.69
C PHE A 155 6.70 13.50 4.26
N MET A 156 6.58 13.59 5.58
CA MET A 156 5.36 14.06 6.23
C MET A 156 5.08 15.54 5.95
N PRO A 157 6.05 16.48 6.03
CA PRO A 157 5.84 17.86 5.59
C PRO A 157 5.32 18.00 4.16
N MET A 158 5.90 17.26 3.21
CA MET A 158 5.42 17.26 1.82
C MET A 158 3.99 16.72 1.71
N THR A 159 3.69 15.63 2.43
CA THR A 159 2.34 15.04 2.46
C THR A 159 1.31 16.05 2.98
N TYR A 160 1.63 16.78 4.05
CA TYR A 160 0.73 17.83 4.56
C TYR A 160 0.56 19.00 3.60
N ALA A 161 1.64 19.42 2.92
CA ALA A 161 1.55 20.48 1.92
C ALA A 161 0.66 20.07 0.73
N ILE A 162 0.80 18.84 0.25
CA ILE A 162 -0.06 18.26 -0.80
C ILE A 162 -1.50 18.19 -0.32
N ALA A 163 -1.75 17.66 0.89
CA ALA A 163 -3.10 17.55 1.45
C ALA A 163 -3.78 18.92 1.62
N SER A 164 -3.02 19.93 2.09
CA SER A 164 -3.50 21.31 2.24
C SER A 164 -3.89 21.92 0.90
N GLU A 165 -3.03 21.77 -0.11
CA GLU A 165 -3.31 22.28 -1.45
C GLU A 165 -4.49 21.53 -2.09
N LEU A 166 -4.53 20.20 -1.97
CA LEU A 166 -5.63 19.38 -2.47
C LEU A 166 -6.97 19.77 -1.82
N ASN A 167 -6.99 20.06 -0.52
CA ASN A 167 -8.18 20.57 0.15
C ASN A 167 -8.63 21.95 -0.36
N ARG A 168 -7.69 22.76 -0.86
CA ARG A 168 -7.98 24.09 -1.42
C ARG A 168 -8.51 24.02 -2.85
N VAL A 169 -7.98 23.11 -3.68
CA VAL A 169 -8.30 23.04 -5.12
C VAL A 169 -9.18 21.86 -5.51
N SER A 170 -9.47 20.96 -4.57
CA SER A 170 -10.19 19.67 -4.70
C SER A 170 -9.58 18.66 -5.69
N ARG A 171 -8.73 19.10 -6.61
CA ARG A 171 -8.10 18.28 -7.64
C ARG A 171 -6.73 18.80 -8.03
N MET A 172 -5.77 17.89 -8.12
CA MET A 172 -4.42 18.17 -8.59
C MET A 172 -4.03 17.18 -9.68
N ASP A 173 -3.38 17.68 -10.74
CA ASP A 173 -2.75 16.85 -11.76
C ASP A 173 -1.23 16.73 -11.49
N THR A 174 -0.53 15.96 -12.33
CA THR A 174 0.93 15.79 -12.24
C THR A 174 1.67 17.13 -12.26
N ARG A 175 1.21 18.10 -13.07
CA ARG A 175 1.88 19.40 -13.22
C ARG A 175 1.73 20.26 -11.97
N ALA A 176 0.55 20.25 -11.36
CA ALA A 176 0.27 20.92 -10.09
C ALA A 176 1.14 20.31 -8.97
N LEU A 177 1.21 18.98 -8.89
CA LEU A 177 2.07 18.27 -7.94
C LEU A 177 3.55 18.62 -8.12
N LEU A 178 4.07 18.58 -9.35
CA LEU A 178 5.47 18.93 -9.63
C LEU A 178 5.79 20.40 -9.32
N THR A 179 4.85 21.31 -9.57
CA THR A 179 5.00 22.72 -9.20
C THR A 179 5.09 22.88 -7.67
N LEU A 180 4.22 22.19 -6.94
CA LEU A 180 4.23 22.20 -5.48
C LEU A 180 5.55 21.62 -4.94
N PHE A 181 6.00 20.47 -5.43
CA PHE A 181 7.29 19.88 -5.05
C PHE A 181 8.47 20.83 -5.27
N LYS A 182 8.51 21.51 -6.43
CA LYS A 182 9.56 22.50 -6.72
C LYS A 182 9.51 23.64 -5.70
N SER A 183 8.32 24.18 -5.43
CA SER A 183 8.17 25.31 -4.49
C SER A 183 8.63 24.95 -3.07
N LEU A 184 8.32 23.73 -2.60
CA LEU A 184 8.74 23.23 -1.29
C LEU A 184 10.26 23.04 -1.22
N SER A 185 10.85 22.46 -2.27
CA SER A 185 12.31 22.27 -2.33
C SER A 185 13.10 23.58 -2.35
N SER A 186 12.57 24.62 -3.01
CA SER A 186 13.18 25.96 -3.04
C SER A 186 13.09 26.65 -1.68
N GLN A 187 11.94 26.57 -1.00
CA GLN A 187 11.76 27.17 0.33
C GLN A 187 12.65 26.51 1.40
N GLU A 188 12.89 25.20 1.31
CA GLU A 188 13.81 24.50 2.21
C GLU A 188 15.27 24.87 1.96
N THR A 189 15.66 25.06 0.69
CA THR A 189 16.99 25.54 0.32
C THR A 189 17.24 26.93 0.89
N GLU A 190 16.25 27.83 0.80
CA GLU A 190 16.33 29.19 1.35
C GLU A 190 16.33 29.22 2.88
N ARG A 191 15.57 28.33 3.55
CA ARG A 191 15.62 28.18 5.01
C ARG A 191 16.99 27.72 5.48
N LEU A 192 17.57 26.72 4.82
CA LEU A 192 18.90 26.19 5.15
C LEU A 192 20.00 27.24 4.92
N SER A 193 19.92 28.04 3.86
CA SER A 193 20.86 29.14 3.61
C SER A 193 20.73 30.28 4.63
N ASN A 194 19.52 30.54 5.13
CA ASN A 194 19.26 31.60 6.13
C ASN A 194 19.53 31.15 7.58
N SER A 195 19.64 29.85 7.83
CA SER A 195 20.02 29.28 9.13
C SER A 195 21.53 29.01 9.30
N ALA A 196 22.36 29.39 8.32
CA ALA A 196 23.82 29.32 8.48
C ALA A 196 24.25 30.28 9.61
N PRO A 197 25.03 29.82 10.61
CA PRO A 197 25.43 30.68 11.71
C PRO A 197 26.27 31.84 11.17
N HIS A 198 25.88 33.06 11.51
CA HIS A 198 26.76 34.23 11.40
C HIS A 198 28.08 33.88 12.10
N ARG A 199 29.17 33.74 11.34
CA ARG A 199 30.50 33.62 11.92
C ARG A 199 30.78 34.91 12.68
N PRO A 200 30.97 34.88 14.01
CA PRO A 200 31.45 36.03 14.73
C PRO A 200 32.97 36.09 14.51
N GLY A 201 33.44 37.20 13.94
CA GLY A 201 34.87 37.51 13.88
C GLY A 201 35.35 37.83 12.48
N ASP A 202 35.10 39.07 12.07
CA ASP A 202 36.04 39.90 11.31
C ASP A 202 35.65 41.37 11.57
N GLN A 203 35.93 41.83 12.79
CA GLN A 203 36.10 43.25 13.07
C GLN A 203 37.51 43.43 13.61
N GLN A 204 38.37 43.83 12.67
CA GLN A 204 39.52 44.74 12.75
C GLN A 204 40.35 44.78 14.03
#